data_AF-A0A3D4H4K2-F1
#
_entry.id   AF-A0A3D4H4K2-F1
#
_cell.length_a   1.000
_cell.length_b   1.000
_cell.length_c   1.000
_cell.angle_alpha   90.00
_cell.angle_beta   90.00
_cell.angle_gamma   90.00
#
_symmetry.space_group_name_H-M   'P 1'
#
loop_
_entity.id
_entity.type
_entity.pdbx_description
1 polymer ?
#
loop_
_entity_poly.entity_id
_entity_poly.type
_entity_poly.pdbx_seq_one_letter_code
_entity_poly.pdbx_strand_id
1 'polypeptide(L)'
;MVAVHFNILENKPWKVRQVRIEGNTKTKDRVIRRELWIQPGQTFRRSGIERSMRNVQQLNFFGSVEPELRPVQESEELDLILKVEEKSTGTASVGAGFSEQDGLVGTIGLQIPNFLGNGQQLNFQWEFGTQRETFRVGFTEPWFLNTPTSVSGQLFRDTQRISSDFDQRRQGALASIGRRLPWPDFSRA
;
A
#
# COMPACT_ATOMS: atom_id res chain seq x y z
N MET A 1 -47.79 23.27 -0.82
CA MET A 1 -46.81 22.55 -1.67
C MET A 1 -45.80 23.57 -2.17
N VAL A 2 -44.51 23.37 -1.90
CA VAL A 2 -43.44 24.28 -2.36
C VAL A 2 -42.67 23.56 -3.47
N ALA A 3 -42.57 24.21 -4.63
CA ALA A 3 -41.82 23.70 -5.77
C ALA A 3 -40.45 24.37 -5.81
N VAL A 4 -39.39 23.57 -5.79
CA VAL A 4 -38.00 24.05 -5.92
C VAL A 4 -37.59 23.94 -7.38
N HIS A 5 -37.15 25.05 -7.97
CA HIS A 5 -36.62 25.10 -9.33
C HIS A 5 -35.10 25.28 -9.26
N PHE A 6 -34.35 24.41 -9.93
CA PHE A 6 -32.89 24.51 -10.05
C PHE A 6 -32.54 24.99 -11.47
N ASN A 7 -31.83 26.11 -11.56
CA ASN A 7 -31.17 26.52 -12.81
C ASN A 7 -29.70 26.09 -12.72
N ILE A 8 -29.29 25.19 -13.62
CA ILE A 8 -27.92 24.68 -13.71
C ILE A 8 -27.30 25.24 -15.00
N LEU A 9 -26.16 25.92 -14.88
CA LEU A 9 -25.35 26.37 -16.01
C LEU A 9 -24.09 25.52 -16.08
N GLU A 10 -24.00 24.64 -17.08
CA GLU A 10 -22.81 23.83 -17.34
C GLU A 10 -21.85 24.59 -18.27
N ASN A 11 -20.72 25.04 -17.72
CA ASN A 11 -19.62 25.60 -18.52
C ASN A 11 -18.87 24.49 -19.27
N LYS A 12 -17.98 24.88 -20.19
CA LYS A 12 -17.12 23.92 -20.89
C LYS A 12 -16.25 23.11 -19.91
N PRO A 13 -16.03 21.82 -20.21
CA PRO A 13 -15.30 20.95 -19.31
C PRO A 13 -13.80 21.25 -19.35
N TRP A 14 -13.19 21.39 -18.18
CA TRP A 14 -11.76 21.60 -18.05
C TRP A 14 -10.97 20.33 -18.38
N LYS A 15 -9.75 20.46 -18.89
CA LYS A 15 -8.81 19.35 -19.10
C LYS A 15 -7.65 19.41 -18.11
N VAL A 16 -7.15 18.25 -17.71
CA VAL A 16 -5.93 18.16 -16.90
C VAL A 16 -4.71 18.22 -17.82
N ARG A 17 -3.92 19.28 -17.74
CA ARG A 17 -2.70 19.46 -18.54
C ARG A 17 -1.56 18.59 -18.03
N GLN A 18 -1.31 18.62 -16.73
CA GLN A 18 -0.27 17.80 -16.09
C GLN A 18 -0.66 17.42 -14.66
N VAL A 19 -0.03 16.33 -14.18
CA VAL A 19 -0.14 15.87 -12.80
C VAL A 19 1.25 15.81 -12.17
N ARG A 20 1.50 16.71 -11.23
CA ARG A 20 2.73 16.82 -10.44
C ARG A 20 2.51 16.22 -9.06
N ILE A 21 3.52 15.54 -8.54
CA ILE A 21 3.51 14.99 -7.18
C ILE A 21 4.64 15.68 -6.43
N GLU A 22 4.35 16.21 -5.24
CA GLU A 22 5.29 17.00 -4.44
C GLU A 22 5.30 16.52 -2.98
N GLY A 23 6.46 16.57 -2.34
CA GLY A 23 6.66 16.15 -0.94
C GLY A 23 7.03 14.66 -0.76
N ASN A 24 7.13 13.88 -1.84
CA ASN A 24 7.61 12.50 -1.82
C ASN A 24 9.15 12.44 -1.90
N THR A 25 9.83 12.56 -0.75
CA THR A 25 11.30 12.56 -0.66
C THR A 25 11.92 11.16 -0.67
N LYS A 26 11.26 10.19 -0.02
CA LYS A 26 11.68 8.80 0.11
C LYS A 26 10.96 7.90 -0.88
N THR A 27 9.66 8.09 -1.04
CA THR A 27 8.79 7.30 -1.92
C THR A 27 8.97 7.77 -3.36
N LYS A 28 9.24 6.81 -4.26
CA LYS A 28 9.41 7.13 -5.67
C LYS A 28 8.09 7.57 -6.28
N ASP A 29 8.15 8.57 -7.16
CA ASP A 29 6.98 9.14 -7.86
C ASP A 29 6.11 8.05 -8.51
N ARG A 30 6.72 7.02 -9.13
CA ARG A 30 6.01 5.90 -9.76
C ARG A 30 5.04 5.15 -8.81
N VAL A 31 5.34 5.12 -7.51
CA VAL A 31 4.53 4.44 -6.49
C VAL A 31 3.22 5.18 -6.25
N ILE A 32 3.26 6.52 -6.31
CA ILE A 32 2.08 7.37 -6.15
C ILE A 32 1.34 7.46 -7.49
N ARG A 33 2.07 7.66 -8.59
CA ARG A 33 1.52 7.85 -9.93
C ARG A 33 0.65 6.68 -10.41
N ARG A 34 1.02 5.44 -10.08
CA ARG A 34 0.23 4.24 -10.43
C ARG A 34 -1.12 4.13 -9.72
N GLU A 35 -1.30 4.85 -8.62
CA GLU A 35 -2.55 4.86 -7.85
C GLU A 35 -3.52 5.96 -8.34
N LEU A 36 -3.04 6.87 -9.20
CA LEU A 36 -3.82 7.98 -9.74
C LEU A 36 -4.77 7.49 -10.84
N TRP A 37 -6.03 7.88 -10.71
CA TRP A 37 -7.07 7.62 -11.70
C TRP A 37 -7.11 8.66 -12.80
N ILE A 38 -6.71 9.89 -12.48
CA ILE A 38 -6.67 11.00 -13.43
C ILE A 38 -5.30 11.09 -14.09
N GLN A 39 -5.30 11.19 -15.42
CA GLN A 39 -4.08 11.26 -16.22
C GLN A 39 -4.05 12.57 -17.03
N PRO A 40 -2.85 13.08 -17.37
CA PRO A 40 -2.70 14.19 -18.30
C PRO A 40 -3.51 13.96 -19.60
N GLY A 41 -4.17 15.00 -20.09
CA GLY A 41 -5.04 14.99 -21.27
C GLY A 41 -6.48 14.57 -21.01
N GLN A 42 -6.81 14.02 -19.83
CA GLN A 42 -8.19 13.65 -19.50
C GLN A 42 -9.03 14.86 -19.10
N THR A 43 -10.33 14.79 -19.36
CA THR A 43 -11.31 15.73 -18.82
C THR A 43 -11.30 15.70 -17.31
N PHE A 44 -11.25 16.87 -16.68
CA PHE A 44 -11.32 17.03 -15.25
C PHE A 44 -12.61 16.39 -14.69
N ARG A 45 -12.42 15.48 -13.74
CA ARG A 45 -13.50 14.85 -12.99
C ARG A 45 -13.13 14.86 -11.53
N ARG A 46 -13.94 15.55 -10.71
CA ARG A 46 -13.77 15.61 -9.26
C ARG A 46 -13.70 14.21 -8.63
N SER A 47 -14.57 13.31 -9.04
CA SER A 47 -14.57 11.91 -8.57
C SER A 47 -13.27 11.17 -8.86
N GLY A 48 -12.59 11.48 -9.97
CA GLY A 48 -11.28 10.90 -10.31
C GLY A 48 -10.18 11.36 -9.35
N ILE A 49 -10.23 12.63 -8.91
CA ILE A 49 -9.28 13.18 -7.93
C ILE A 49 -9.55 12.57 -6.55
N GLU A 50 -10.81 12.55 -6.11
CA GLU A 50 -11.19 11.96 -4.83
C GLU A 50 -10.80 10.48 -4.75
N ARG A 51 -10.98 9.73 -5.85
CA ARG A 51 -10.53 8.33 -5.94
C ARG A 51 -9.01 8.21 -5.91
N SER A 52 -8.29 9.10 -6.62
CA SER A 52 -6.83 9.13 -6.61
C SER A 52 -6.28 9.40 -5.21
N MET A 53 -6.82 10.41 -4.51
CA MET A 53 -6.46 10.72 -3.13
C MET A 53 -6.71 9.53 -2.21
N ARG A 54 -7.88 8.89 -2.33
CA ARG A 54 -8.24 7.71 -1.53
C ARG A 54 -7.26 6.56 -1.76
N ASN A 55 -6.89 6.26 -3.01
CA ASN A 55 -5.93 5.20 -3.32
C ASN A 55 -4.54 5.51 -2.76
N VAL A 56 -4.07 6.76 -2.90
CA VAL A 56 -2.77 7.19 -2.36
C VAL A 56 -2.77 7.14 -0.82
N GLN A 57 -3.87 7.53 -0.17
CA GLN A 57 -4.04 7.39 1.28
C GLN A 57 -4.05 5.91 1.72
N GLN A 58 -4.64 5.02 0.92
CA GLN A 58 -4.66 3.56 1.18
C GLN A 58 -3.27 2.91 1.10
N LEU A 59 -2.29 3.53 0.45
CA LEU A 59 -0.89 3.09 0.55
C LEU A 59 -0.39 3.18 2.00
N ASN A 60 -0.98 4.06 2.82
CA ASN A 60 -0.61 4.30 4.21
C ASN A 60 0.84 4.79 4.38
N PHE A 61 1.45 5.36 3.33
CA PHE A 61 2.81 5.93 3.36
C PHE A 61 2.84 7.40 3.74
N PHE A 62 1.70 8.06 3.69
CA PHE A 62 1.57 9.49 3.86
C PHE A 62 0.68 9.81 5.07
N GLY A 63 1.01 10.88 5.78
CA GLY A 63 0.17 11.47 6.82
C GLY A 63 -0.93 12.36 6.23
N SER A 64 -0.60 13.09 5.17
CA SER A 64 -1.51 13.97 4.44
C SER A 64 -1.35 13.78 2.92
N VAL A 65 -2.46 13.95 2.20
CA VAL A 65 -2.55 13.90 0.74
C VAL A 65 -3.55 14.97 0.31
N GLU A 66 -3.06 16.03 -0.31
CA GLU A 66 -3.86 17.22 -0.63
C GLU A 66 -3.73 17.58 -2.12
N PRO A 67 -4.85 17.72 -2.85
CA PRO A 67 -4.83 18.20 -4.22
C PRO A 67 -4.82 19.74 -4.23
N GLU A 68 -3.92 20.32 -5.02
CA GLU A 68 -3.97 21.71 -5.41
C GLU A 68 -4.25 21.78 -6.91
N LEU A 69 -5.32 22.49 -7.27
CA LEU A 69 -5.72 22.71 -8.66
C LEU A 69 -5.26 24.10 -9.08
N ARG A 70 -4.42 24.19 -10.10
CA ARG A 70 -3.96 25.47 -10.66
C ARG A 70 -4.52 25.66 -12.07
N PRO A 71 -5.54 26.52 -12.24
CA PRO A 71 -5.99 26.94 -13.56
C PRO A 71 -4.84 27.51 -14.39
N VAL A 72 -4.80 27.14 -15.66
CA VAL A 72 -3.88 27.73 -16.63
C VAL A 72 -4.58 28.93 -17.26
N GLN A 73 -3.97 30.11 -17.12
CA GLN A 73 -4.55 31.36 -17.63
C GLN A 73 -4.91 31.25 -19.11
N GLU A 74 -6.05 31.85 -19.48
CA GLU A 74 -6.53 31.95 -20.87
C GLU A 74 -6.72 30.60 -21.57
N SER A 75 -6.92 29.52 -20.82
CA SER A 75 -7.18 28.18 -21.35
C SER A 75 -8.28 27.46 -20.57
N GLU A 76 -8.81 26.38 -21.13
CA GLU A 76 -9.73 25.45 -20.46
C GLU A 76 -8.94 24.29 -19.80
N GLU A 77 -7.72 24.57 -19.34
CA GLU A 77 -6.81 23.57 -18.78
C GLU A 77 -6.41 23.90 -17.33
N LEU A 78 -6.09 22.86 -16.56
CA LEU A 78 -5.56 22.99 -15.21
C LEU A 78 -4.42 22.02 -14.93
N ASP A 79 -3.53 22.41 -14.03
CA ASP A 79 -2.51 21.54 -13.45
C ASP A 79 -3.04 20.97 -12.12
N LEU A 80 -2.87 19.66 -11.95
CA LEU A 80 -3.08 19.00 -10.66
C LEU A 80 -1.74 18.82 -9.96
N ILE A 81 -1.59 19.42 -8.80
CA ILE A 81 -0.45 19.20 -7.91
C ILE A 81 -0.95 18.38 -6.73
N LEU A 82 -0.45 17.16 -6.58
CA LEU A 82 -0.74 16.31 -5.44
C LEU A 82 0.37 16.48 -4.40
N LYS A 83 0.10 17.26 -3.35
CA LYS A 83 1.01 17.42 -2.22
C LYS A 83 0.83 16.24 -1.28
N VAL A 84 1.93 15.59 -0.93
CA VAL A 84 1.96 14.48 0.01
C VAL A 84 2.97 14.76 1.11
N GLU A 85 2.64 14.34 2.33
CA GLU A 85 3.56 14.40 3.46
C GLU A 85 3.86 12.98 3.92
N GLU A 86 5.11 12.56 3.76
CA GLU A 86 5.52 11.20 4.13
C GLU A 86 5.57 11.00 5.64
N LYS A 87 5.11 9.84 6.10
CA LYS A 87 5.20 9.43 7.51
C LYS A 87 6.09 8.21 7.69
N SER A 88 6.48 7.95 8.94
CA SER A 88 7.10 6.68 9.28
C SER A 88 6.08 5.55 9.16
N THR A 89 6.46 4.48 8.46
CA THR A 89 5.59 3.33 8.14
C THR A 89 6.12 2.01 8.65
N GLY A 90 7.40 1.97 9.03
CA GLY A 90 8.03 0.77 9.55
C GLY A 90 7.55 0.50 10.97
N THR A 91 7.27 -0.77 11.26
CA THR A 91 6.92 -1.21 12.62
C THR A 91 7.92 -2.24 13.09
N ALA A 92 8.34 -2.12 14.34
CA ALA A 92 9.11 -3.13 15.05
C ALA A 92 8.28 -3.60 16.24
N SER A 93 8.27 -4.91 16.48
CA SER A 93 7.52 -5.52 17.58
C SER A 93 8.42 -6.46 18.36
N VAL A 94 8.32 -6.41 19.67
CA VAL A 94 8.94 -7.37 20.59
C VAL A 94 7.87 -7.80 21.59
N GLY A 95 7.81 -9.09 21.89
CA GLY A 95 6.84 -9.63 22.84
C GLY A 95 7.35 -10.90 23.50
N ALA A 96 6.79 -11.25 24.65
CA ALA A 96 7.02 -12.50 25.35
C ALA A 96 5.72 -13.01 25.96
N GLY A 97 5.61 -14.32 26.15
CA GLY A 97 4.44 -14.98 26.72
C GLY A 97 4.81 -16.34 27.31
N PHE A 98 3.87 -16.93 28.04
CA PHE A 98 4.02 -18.26 28.63
C PHE A 98 2.77 -19.09 28.35
N SER A 99 2.94 -20.36 27.98
CA SER A 99 1.84 -21.32 27.84
C SER A 99 2.24 -22.67 28.45
N GLU A 100 1.26 -23.47 28.89
CA GLU A 100 1.51 -24.82 29.39
C GLU A 100 2.10 -25.74 28.31
N GLN A 101 1.74 -25.50 27.04
CA GLN A 101 2.16 -26.34 25.92
C GLN A 101 3.55 -25.98 25.39
N ASP A 102 3.89 -24.68 25.30
CA ASP A 102 5.11 -24.19 24.64
C ASP A 102 6.13 -23.57 25.61
N GLY A 103 5.77 -23.49 26.90
CA GLY A 103 6.57 -22.85 27.94
C GLY A 103 6.73 -21.35 27.68
N LEU A 104 7.91 -20.80 28.00
CA LEU A 104 8.25 -19.43 27.69
C LEU A 104 8.47 -19.25 26.18
N VAL A 105 7.79 -18.26 25.61
CA VAL A 105 7.92 -17.86 24.20
C VAL A 105 8.29 -16.39 24.09
N GLY A 106 9.05 -16.04 23.07
CA GLY A 106 9.43 -14.69 22.72
C GLY A 106 9.25 -14.44 21.23
N THR A 107 8.97 -13.20 20.85
CA THR A 107 8.74 -12.78 19.48
C THR A 107 9.50 -11.49 19.18
N ILE A 108 10.08 -11.43 17.99
CA ILE A 108 10.69 -10.24 17.41
C ILE A 108 10.13 -10.13 15.99
N GLY A 109 9.65 -8.96 15.62
CA GLY A 109 9.06 -8.68 14.31
C GLY A 109 9.53 -7.33 13.78
N LEU A 110 9.70 -7.26 12.47
CA LEU A 110 10.01 -6.04 11.74
C LEU A 110 9.22 -6.04 10.42
N GLN A 111 8.46 -4.99 10.16
CA GLN A 111 7.72 -4.80 8.92
C GLN A 111 8.10 -3.45 8.31
N ILE A 112 8.46 -3.47 7.03
CA ILE A 112 8.83 -2.29 6.26
C ILE A 112 7.99 -2.29 4.97
N PRO A 113 6.82 -1.63 4.95
CA PRO A 113 5.88 -1.69 3.82
C PRO A 113 6.26 -0.82 2.61
N ASN A 114 7.23 0.10 2.77
CA ASN A 114 7.77 0.94 1.69
C ASN A 114 9.30 0.83 1.63
N PHE A 115 9.79 -0.38 1.44
CA PHE A 115 11.21 -0.68 1.38
C PHE A 115 11.87 0.09 0.23
N LEU A 116 12.90 0.88 0.58
CA LEU A 116 13.66 1.75 -0.32
C LEU A 116 12.79 2.69 -1.18
N GLY A 117 11.59 3.04 -0.72
CA GLY A 117 10.70 3.93 -1.44
C GLY A 117 9.99 3.31 -2.66
N ASN A 118 10.06 1.99 -2.84
CA ASN A 118 9.49 1.30 -4.00
C ASN A 118 8.04 0.81 -3.78
N GLY A 119 7.45 1.04 -2.60
CA GLY A 119 6.18 0.42 -2.22
C GLY A 119 6.27 -1.11 -2.10
N GLN A 120 7.48 -1.63 -1.89
CA GLN A 120 7.77 -3.04 -1.65
C GLN A 120 7.69 -3.31 -0.14
N GLN A 121 7.18 -4.47 0.23
CA GLN A 121 7.09 -4.86 1.63
C GLN A 121 8.21 -5.84 1.97
N LEU A 122 8.98 -5.53 3.02
CA LEU A 122 9.89 -6.46 3.68
C LEU A 122 9.31 -6.83 5.04
N ASN A 123 9.31 -8.11 5.38
CA ASN A 123 8.84 -8.60 6.66
C ASN A 123 9.80 -9.64 7.23
N PHE A 124 10.17 -9.44 8.49
CA PHE A 124 10.97 -10.34 9.30
C PHE A 124 10.17 -10.70 10.55
N GLN A 125 10.18 -11.98 10.91
CA GLN A 125 9.59 -12.48 12.12
C GLN A 125 10.46 -13.61 12.67
N TRP A 126 10.80 -13.53 13.95
CA TRP A 126 11.43 -14.59 14.69
C TRP A 126 10.66 -14.81 15.98
N GLU A 127 10.18 -16.03 16.16
CA GLU A 127 9.53 -16.51 17.37
C GLU A 127 10.40 -17.63 17.92
N PHE A 128 10.76 -17.54 19.18
CA PHE A 128 11.61 -18.51 19.86
C PHE A 128 10.92 -18.96 21.15
N GLY A 129 11.01 -20.25 21.45
CA GLY A 129 10.37 -20.85 22.61
C GLY A 129 10.98 -22.21 22.93
N THR A 130 10.54 -22.79 24.04
CA THR A 130 11.12 -24.06 24.51
C THR A 130 10.81 -25.24 23.59
N GLN A 131 9.59 -25.27 23.02
CA GLN A 131 9.11 -26.34 22.16
C GLN A 131 9.11 -25.97 20.68
N ARG A 132 9.06 -24.68 20.36
CA ARG A 132 8.92 -24.19 18.99
C ARG A 132 9.86 -23.02 18.72
N GLU A 133 10.48 -23.05 17.56
CA GLU A 133 11.19 -21.91 17.00
C GLU A 133 10.74 -21.70 15.56
N THR A 134 10.40 -20.47 15.23
CA THR A 134 9.90 -20.08 13.93
C THR A 134 10.65 -18.87 13.42
N PHE A 135 11.26 -18.96 12.25
CA PHE A 135 11.92 -17.86 11.57
C PHE A 135 11.28 -17.66 10.20
N ARG A 136 10.90 -16.41 9.87
CA ARG A 136 10.34 -16.03 8.58
C ARG A 136 10.94 -14.72 8.09
N VAL A 137 11.36 -14.72 6.83
CA VAL A 137 11.71 -13.51 6.10
C VAL A 137 10.94 -13.52 4.79
N GLY A 138 10.25 -12.44 4.47
CA GLY A 138 9.54 -12.33 3.22
C GLY A 138 9.66 -10.95 2.59
N PHE A 139 9.43 -10.94 1.28
CA PHE A 139 9.48 -9.79 0.42
C PHE A 139 8.31 -9.83 -0.55
N THR A 140 7.66 -8.69 -0.76
CA THR A 140 6.53 -8.55 -1.69
C THR A 140 6.74 -7.33 -2.58
N GLU A 141 6.66 -7.53 -3.89
CA GLU A 141 6.56 -6.49 -4.93
C GLU A 141 5.11 -6.45 -5.44
N PRO A 142 4.28 -5.48 -5.01
CA PRO A 142 2.86 -5.46 -5.37
C PRO A 142 2.58 -5.07 -6.83
N TRP A 143 3.53 -4.41 -7.50
CA TRP A 143 3.38 -3.93 -8.88
C TRP A 143 4.55 -4.40 -9.76
N PHE A 144 4.68 -5.71 -9.88
CA PHE A 144 5.70 -6.33 -10.71
C PHE A 144 5.57 -5.86 -12.16
N LEU A 145 6.70 -5.41 -12.72
CA LEU A 145 6.78 -4.83 -14.08
C LEU A 145 5.81 -3.65 -14.32
N ASN A 146 5.49 -2.87 -13.29
CA ASN A 146 4.50 -1.77 -13.35
C ASN A 146 3.09 -2.23 -13.75
N THR A 147 2.77 -3.50 -13.57
CA THR A 147 1.43 -4.05 -13.75
C THR A 147 0.80 -4.32 -12.38
N PRO A 148 -0.54 -4.39 -12.24
CA PRO A 148 -1.21 -4.73 -10.97
C PRO A 148 -1.09 -6.22 -10.63
N THR A 149 0.13 -6.74 -10.75
CA THR A 149 0.55 -8.11 -10.49
C THR A 149 1.50 -8.09 -9.31
N SER A 150 1.10 -8.70 -8.19
CA SER A 150 1.95 -8.87 -7.02
C SER A 150 2.80 -10.13 -7.15
N VAL A 151 4.09 -10.04 -6.85
CA VAL A 151 4.99 -11.17 -6.68
C VAL A 151 5.50 -11.13 -5.24
N SER A 152 5.44 -12.25 -4.54
CA SER A 152 6.04 -12.37 -3.20
C SER A 152 6.87 -13.63 -3.06
N GLY A 153 7.89 -13.53 -2.21
CA GLY A 153 8.75 -14.62 -1.80
C GLY A 153 8.88 -14.63 -0.28
N GLN A 154 8.90 -15.81 0.32
CA GLN A 154 9.11 -15.99 1.75
C GLN A 154 10.02 -17.19 1.99
N LEU A 155 11.02 -17.01 2.85
CA LEU A 155 11.81 -18.08 3.43
C LEU A 155 11.29 -18.33 4.84
N PHE A 156 11.14 -19.60 5.19
CA PHE A 156 10.69 -20.00 6.52
C PHE A 156 11.50 -21.18 7.05
N ARG A 157 11.67 -21.20 8.37
CA ARG A 157 12.21 -22.30 9.15
C ARG A 157 11.33 -22.47 10.38
N ASP A 158 10.74 -23.64 10.53
CA ASP A 158 9.96 -24.04 11.69
C ASP A 158 10.63 -25.26 12.32
N THR A 159 11.04 -25.13 13.58
CA THR A 159 11.54 -26.23 14.41
C THR A 159 10.51 -26.51 15.49
N GLN A 160 10.07 -27.76 15.58
CA GLN A 160 9.13 -28.21 16.60
C GLN A 160 9.69 -29.43 17.32
N ARG A 161 9.75 -29.37 18.64
CA ARG A 161 10.07 -30.49 19.52
C ARG A 161 8.77 -31.22 19.86
N ILE A 162 8.63 -32.45 19.39
CA ILE A 162 7.39 -33.22 19.56
C ILE A 162 7.51 -34.21 20.74
N SER A 163 8.71 -34.74 21.00
CA SER A 163 9.00 -35.61 22.15
C SER A 163 10.49 -35.49 22.55
N SER A 164 10.90 -36.08 23.67
CA SER A 164 12.28 -35.99 24.21
C SER A 164 13.37 -36.42 23.22
N ASP A 165 13.01 -37.27 22.26
CA ASP A 165 13.95 -37.92 21.36
C ASP A 165 13.75 -37.54 19.87
N PHE A 166 12.80 -36.65 19.54
CA PHE A 166 12.48 -36.32 18.15
C PHE A 166 12.20 -34.83 17.90
N ASP A 167 13.10 -34.20 17.15
CA ASP A 167 12.99 -32.85 16.62
C ASP A 167 12.50 -32.89 15.16
N GLN A 168 11.37 -32.24 14.87
CA GLN A 168 10.95 -31.99 13.49
C GLN A 168 11.41 -30.61 13.03
N ARG A 169 12.27 -30.57 12.01
CA ARG A 169 12.73 -29.33 11.38
C ARG A 169 12.17 -29.22 9.97
N ARG A 170 11.47 -28.13 9.68
CA ARG A 170 10.94 -27.80 8.36
C ARG A 170 11.56 -26.50 7.90
N GLN A 171 12.14 -26.51 6.71
CA GLN A 171 12.71 -25.33 6.08
C GLN A 171 12.22 -25.30 4.65
N GLY A 172 11.88 -24.12 4.15
CA GLY A 172 11.35 -24.00 2.81
C GLY A 172 11.28 -22.57 2.32
N ALA A 173 10.91 -22.47 1.05
CA ALA A 173 10.61 -21.22 0.39
C ALA A 173 9.18 -21.29 -0.15
N LEU A 174 8.48 -20.17 -0.09
CA LEU A 174 7.20 -19.96 -0.74
C LEU A 174 7.36 -18.82 -1.73
N ALA A 175 6.88 -19.02 -2.95
CA ALA A 175 6.73 -17.97 -3.94
C ALA A 175 5.25 -17.89 -4.32
N SER A 176 4.72 -16.68 -4.46
CA SER A 176 3.38 -16.50 -4.95
C SER A 176 3.29 -15.34 -5.95
N ILE A 177 2.37 -15.49 -6.88
CA ILE A 177 2.00 -14.46 -7.86
C ILE A 177 0.49 -14.24 -7.74
N GLY A 178 0.08 -12.98 -7.73
CA GLY A 178 -1.31 -12.59 -7.65
C GLY A 178 -1.57 -11.43 -8.60
N ARG A 179 -2.77 -11.33 -9.16
CA ARG A 179 -3.15 -10.20 -10.01
C ARG A 179 -4.51 -9.69 -9.59
N ARG A 180 -4.64 -8.37 -9.45
CA ARG A 180 -5.94 -7.76 -9.15
C ARG A 180 -6.86 -7.96 -10.36
N LEU A 181 -8.02 -8.56 -10.13
CA LEU A 181 -9.05 -8.67 -11.16
C LEU A 181 -9.72 -7.30 -11.36
N PRO A 182 -9.90 -6.85 -12.61
CA PRO A 182 -10.50 -5.55 -12.90
C PRO A 182 -12.02 -5.50 -12.67
N TRP A 183 -12.68 -6.64 -12.38
CA TRP A 183 -14.14 -6.74 -12.25
C TRP A 183 -14.57 -7.77 -11.19
N PRO A 184 -15.67 -7.53 -10.44
CA PRO A 184 -16.47 -6.30 -10.40
C PRO A 184 -15.98 -5.34 -9.32
N ASP A 185 -15.82 -4.07 -9.70
CA ASP A 185 -15.72 -2.92 -8.80
C ASP A 185 -17.11 -2.73 -8.13
N PHE A 186 -17.51 -3.65 -7.25
CA PHE A 186 -18.55 -3.32 -6.28
C PHE A 186 -17.95 -2.26 -5.38
N SER A 187 -18.45 -1.04 -5.52
CA SER A 187 -18.27 0.04 -4.58
C SER A 187 -18.09 -0.52 -3.18
N ARG A 188 -16.88 -0.36 -2.62
CA ARG A 188 -16.68 -0.42 -1.18
C ARG A 188 -17.59 0.66 -0.59
N ALA A 189 -18.79 0.24 -0.22
CA ALA A 189 -19.75 1.03 0.54
C ALA A 189 -19.15 1.38 1.91
#